data_AF-A0AAX2EVU5-F1
#
_entry.id   AF-A0AAX2EVU5-F1
#
_cell.length_a   1.000
_cell.length_b   1.000
_cell.length_c   1.000
_cell.angle_alpha   90.00
_cell.angle_beta   90.00
_cell.angle_gamma   90.00
#
_symmetry.space_group_name_H-M   'P 1'
#
loop_
_entity.id
_entity.type
_entity.pdbx_description
1 polymer ?
#
loop_
_entity_poly.entity_id
_entity_poly.type
_entity_poly.pdbx_seq_one_letter_code
_entity_poly.pdbx_strand_id
1 'polypeptide(L)'
;MNGRCGVAIIRNPDRDSNGQPRVNFAFRLISFLLLREYQRSMFQLRAGSQALVIGAQTANGRCNIGKAVELFGLFQPGERFLNPVNGVITEMPRNVGRALWLVTGNVTAFDGQQGFAFIRAEHLMPLQPDSESQDLRERVID
;
A
#
# COMPACT_ATOMS: atom_id res chain seq x y z
N MET A 1 -20.41 -15.78 10.15
CA MET A 1 -19.27 -15.31 10.99
C MET A 1 -18.40 -16.50 11.35
N ASN A 2 -17.13 -16.51 10.92
CA ASN A 2 -16.01 -17.27 11.52
C ASN A 2 -14.73 -16.98 10.72
N GLY A 3 -14.26 -15.74 10.79
CA GLY A 3 -12.94 -15.36 10.27
C GLY A 3 -11.86 -15.84 11.23
N ARG A 4 -11.14 -16.91 10.89
CA ARG A 4 -9.94 -17.32 11.62
C ARG A 4 -8.83 -16.30 11.32
N CYS A 5 -8.65 -15.34 12.22
CA CYS A 5 -7.47 -14.48 12.22
C CYS A 5 -6.27 -15.34 12.63
N GLY A 6 -5.53 -15.86 11.65
CA GLY A 6 -4.28 -16.56 11.88
C GLY A 6 -3.20 -15.55 12.27
N VAL A 7 -3.02 -15.31 13.57
CA VAL A 7 -1.82 -14.61 14.07
C VAL A 7 -0.63 -15.52 13.78
N ALA A 8 0.19 -15.15 12.80
CA ALA A 8 1.47 -15.78 12.57
C ALA A 8 2.41 -15.39 13.73
N ILE A 9 2.49 -16.24 14.75
CA ILE A 9 3.51 -16.11 15.79
C ILE A 9 4.84 -16.44 15.13
N ILE A 10 5.64 -15.42 14.82
CA ILE A 10 7.04 -15.58 14.42
C ILE A 10 7.79 -16.12 15.64
N ARG A 11 7.88 -17.45 15.75
CA ARG A 11 8.76 -18.08 16.74
C ARG A 11 10.20 -17.75 16.34
N ASN A 12 11.00 -17.26 17.28
CA ASN A 12 12.43 -17.06 17.06
C ASN A 12 13.04 -18.39 16.58
N PRO A 13 13.82 -18.40 15.48
CA PRO A 13 14.40 -19.62 14.95
C PRO A 13 15.35 -20.24 15.98
N ASP A 14 15.33 -21.57 16.06
CA ASP A 14 16.22 -22.35 16.90
C ASP A 14 17.68 -22.02 16.53
N ARG A 15 18.48 -21.63 17.52
CA ARG A 15 19.87 -21.20 17.31
C ARG A 15 20.78 -22.42 17.47
N ASP A 16 21.80 -22.53 16.61
CA ASP A 16 22.83 -23.54 16.79
C ASP A 16 23.72 -23.22 18.02
N SER A 17 24.67 -24.11 18.30
CA SER A 17 25.63 -23.96 19.41
C SER A 17 26.51 -22.70 19.31
N ASN A 18 26.50 -22.01 18.16
CA ASN A 18 27.22 -20.76 17.93
C ASN A 18 26.28 -19.53 17.92
N GLY A 19 24.99 -19.69 18.26
CA GLY A 19 24.01 -18.62 18.31
C GLY A 19 23.46 -18.19 16.95
N GLN A 20 23.80 -18.89 15.86
CA GLN A 20 23.32 -18.61 14.51
C GLN A 20 21.97 -19.31 14.27
N PRO A 21 21.00 -18.64 13.62
CA PRO A 21 19.70 -19.26 13.36
C PRO A 21 19.85 -20.44 12.39
N ARG A 22 19.43 -21.64 12.80
CA ARG A 22 19.36 -22.80 11.91
C ARG A 22 18.20 -22.61 10.95
N VAL A 23 18.48 -22.08 9.76
CA VAL A 23 17.46 -21.91 8.71
C VAL A 23 17.92 -22.59 7.43
N ASN A 24 17.17 -23.62 7.01
CA ASN A 24 17.31 -24.24 5.70
C ASN A 24 17.09 -23.17 4.62
N PHE A 25 18.07 -22.98 3.73
CA PHE A 25 18.04 -21.98 2.66
C PHE A 25 16.75 -22.08 1.82
N ALA A 26 16.29 -23.32 1.58
CA ALA A 26 15.04 -23.61 0.89
C ALA A 26 13.80 -23.05 1.62
N PHE A 27 13.74 -23.14 2.95
CA PHE A 27 12.61 -22.61 3.73
C PHE A 27 12.55 -21.09 3.66
N ARG A 28 13.69 -20.39 3.75
CA ARG A 28 13.72 -18.92 3.59
C ARG A 28 13.28 -18.49 2.19
N LEU A 29 13.73 -19.20 1.16
CA LEU A 29 13.38 -18.87 -0.22
C LEU A 29 11.90 -19.16 -0.51
N ILE A 30 11.37 -20.29 -0.04
CA ILE A 30 9.96 -20.65 -0.21
C ILE A 30 9.05 -19.69 0.58
N SER A 31 9.40 -19.32 1.81
CA SER A 31 8.63 -18.30 2.57
C SER A 31 8.67 -16.93 1.89
N PHE A 32 9.81 -16.51 1.32
CA PHE A 32 9.91 -15.25 0.60
C PHE A 32 9.12 -15.27 -0.72
N LEU A 33 9.14 -16.38 -1.45
CA LEU A 33 8.38 -16.56 -2.69
C LEU A 33 6.88 -16.67 -2.42
N LEU A 34 6.45 -17.42 -1.40
CA LEU A 34 5.05 -17.50 -0.99
C LEU A 34 4.53 -16.16 -0.46
N LEU A 35 5.35 -15.41 0.30
CA LEU A 35 4.99 -14.05 0.71
C LEU A 35 4.86 -13.12 -0.50
N ARG A 36 5.79 -13.21 -1.47
CA ARG A 36 5.75 -12.41 -2.69
C ARG A 36 4.56 -12.77 -3.59
N GLU A 37 4.22 -14.05 -3.68
CA GLU A 37 3.10 -14.52 -4.49
C GLU A 37 1.75 -14.25 -3.81
N TYR A 38 1.69 -14.36 -2.47
CA TYR A 38 0.55 -13.88 -1.68
C TYR A 38 0.36 -12.37 -1.81
N GLN A 39 1.45 -11.58 -1.81
CA GLN A 39 1.43 -10.14 -2.09
C GLN A 39 1.10 -9.79 -3.55
N ARG A 40 1.26 -10.72 -4.50
CA ARG A 40 0.80 -10.57 -5.89
C ARG A 40 -0.67 -10.94 -6.06
N SER A 41 -1.17 -11.89 -5.26
CA SER A 41 -2.48 -12.50 -5.40
C SER A 41 -3.59 -11.82 -4.61
N MET A 42 -3.28 -10.99 -3.61
CA MET A 42 -4.30 -10.25 -2.87
C MET A 42 -3.82 -8.82 -2.62
N PHE A 43 -4.75 -7.87 -2.70
CA PHE A 43 -4.59 -6.45 -2.40
C PHE A 43 -4.05 -5.61 -3.57
N GLN A 44 -4.86 -5.50 -4.63
CA GLN A 44 -4.60 -4.49 -5.65
C GLN A 44 -5.04 -3.11 -5.13
N LEU A 45 -4.16 -2.11 -5.23
CA LEU A 45 -4.51 -0.72 -4.92
C LEU A 45 -5.61 -0.25 -5.89
N ARG A 46 -6.74 0.23 -5.37
CA ARG A 46 -7.88 0.72 -6.14
C ARG A 46 -8.28 2.12 -5.68
N ALA A 47 -8.78 2.95 -6.59
CA ALA A 47 -9.39 4.23 -6.22
C ALA A 47 -10.55 4.01 -5.23
N GLY A 48 -10.68 4.88 -4.25
CA GLY A 48 -11.64 4.79 -3.14
C GLY A 48 -11.26 3.81 -2.03
N SER A 49 -10.16 3.05 -2.16
CA SER A 49 -9.70 2.14 -1.10
C SER A 49 -8.77 2.83 -0.11
N GLN A 50 -8.64 2.25 1.08
CA GLN A 50 -7.70 2.72 2.10
C GLN A 50 -6.38 1.95 2.07
N ALA A 51 -5.28 2.66 2.30
CA ALA A 51 -3.95 2.11 2.43
C ALA A 51 -3.19 2.77 3.58
N LEU A 52 -2.19 2.06 4.09
CA LEU A 52 -1.18 2.56 5.02
C LEU A 52 0.06 2.96 4.22
N VAL A 53 0.60 4.13 4.49
CA VAL A 53 1.91 4.52 3.96
C VAL A 53 3.00 3.79 4.72
N ILE A 54 3.75 2.93 4.04
CA ILE A 54 4.80 2.08 4.64
C ILE A 54 6.22 2.49 4.21
N GLY A 55 6.35 3.44 3.30
CA GLY A 55 7.65 3.89 2.82
C GLY A 55 7.61 5.24 2.11
N ALA A 56 8.79 5.76 1.78
CA ALA A 56 8.95 6.97 0.98
C ALA A 56 10.36 7.04 0.39
N GLN A 57 10.51 7.69 -0.77
CA GLN A 57 11.84 7.93 -1.36
C GLN A 57 12.51 9.19 -0.80
N THR A 58 11.74 10.25 -0.62
CA THR A 58 12.26 11.57 -0.22
C THR A 58 12.20 11.74 1.30
N ALA A 59 13.07 12.58 1.85
CA ALA A 59 13.05 12.92 3.27
C ALA A 59 11.69 13.51 3.68
N ASN A 60 11.15 14.45 2.89
CA ASN A 60 9.83 15.03 3.12
C ASN A 60 8.73 13.96 3.12
N GLY A 61 8.79 12.98 2.22
CA GLY A 61 7.80 11.91 2.16
C GLY A 61 7.79 11.00 3.39
N ARG A 62 8.91 10.88 4.12
CA ARG A 62 9.00 10.02 5.31
C ARG A 62 8.09 10.46 6.44
N CYS A 63 7.71 11.74 6.49
CA CYS A 63 6.76 12.25 7.49
C CYS A 63 5.34 11.65 7.34
N ASN A 64 5.04 11.03 6.19
CA ASN A 64 3.76 10.38 5.93
C ASN A 64 3.74 8.89 6.30
N ILE A 65 4.88 8.29 6.66
CA ILE A 65 4.94 6.87 7.02
C ILE A 65 4.11 6.61 8.29
N GLY A 66 3.34 5.52 8.28
CA GLY A 66 2.45 5.13 9.36
C GLY A 66 1.06 5.77 9.30
N LYS A 67 0.80 6.63 8.30
CA LYS A 67 -0.50 7.28 8.14
C LYS A 67 -1.42 6.44 7.25
N ALA A 68 -2.66 6.27 7.67
CA ALA A 68 -3.72 5.74 6.82
C ALA A 68 -4.20 6.82 5.86
N VAL A 69 -4.41 6.44 4.61
CA VAL A 69 -4.77 7.34 3.50
C VAL A 69 -5.84 6.70 2.64
N GLU A 70 -6.61 7.53 1.95
CA GLU A 70 -7.53 7.11 0.89
C GLU A 70 -6.85 7.29 -0.47
N LEU A 71 -7.01 6.31 -1.35
CA LEU A 71 -6.45 6.35 -2.69
C LEU A 71 -7.43 7.04 -3.63
N PHE A 72 -7.07 8.20 -4.17
CA PHE A 72 -7.95 8.91 -5.11
C PHE A 72 -7.80 8.39 -6.54
N GLY A 73 -6.56 8.33 -7.03
CA GLY A 73 -6.30 7.95 -8.42
C GLY A 73 -4.83 7.71 -8.68
N LEU A 74 -4.53 6.89 -9.69
CA LEU A 74 -3.18 6.62 -10.18
C LEU A 74 -2.94 7.45 -11.44
N PHE A 75 -2.01 8.39 -11.36
CA PHE A 75 -1.73 9.32 -12.46
C PHE A 75 -0.37 9.04 -13.10
N GLN A 76 -0.35 9.06 -14.43
CA GLN A 76 0.85 8.87 -15.24
C GLN A 76 1.70 10.15 -15.28
N PRO A 77 3.02 10.03 -15.53
CA PRO A 77 3.87 11.20 -15.77
C PRO A 77 3.33 12.08 -16.90
N GLY A 78 3.23 13.39 -16.67
CA GLY A 78 2.68 14.36 -17.63
C GLY A 78 1.15 14.40 -17.73
N GLU A 79 0.43 13.55 -17.00
CA GLU A 79 -1.03 13.58 -16.96
C GLU A 79 -1.53 14.82 -16.20
N ARG A 80 -2.63 15.41 -16.66
CA ARG A 80 -3.31 16.55 -16.03
C ARG A 80 -4.59 16.11 -15.38
N PHE A 81 -4.84 16.56 -14.15
CA PHE A 81 -6.05 16.23 -13.40
C PHE A 81 -6.44 17.37 -12.46
N LEU A 82 -7.70 17.38 -12.05
CA LEU A 82 -8.19 18.28 -11.01
C LEU A 82 -7.84 17.69 -9.65
N ASN A 83 -7.02 18.39 -8.85
CA ASN A 83 -6.70 17.92 -7.51
C ASN A 83 -7.96 18.04 -6.61
N PRO A 84 -8.42 16.93 -6.00
CA PRO A 84 -9.68 16.89 -5.24
C PRO A 84 -9.62 17.67 -3.93
N VAL A 85 -8.44 18.03 -3.43
CA VAL A 85 -8.27 18.74 -2.15
C VAL A 85 -8.31 20.25 -2.33
N ASN A 86 -7.67 20.78 -3.39
CA ASN A 86 -7.52 22.22 -3.58
C ASN A 86 -8.19 22.76 -4.85
N GLY A 87 -8.76 21.90 -5.71
CA GLY A 87 -9.43 22.31 -6.95
C GLY A 87 -8.49 22.86 -8.02
N VAL A 88 -7.17 22.70 -7.88
CA VAL A 88 -6.19 23.19 -8.85
C VAL A 88 -5.90 22.11 -9.91
N ILE A 89 -5.88 22.50 -11.18
CA ILE A 89 -5.40 21.64 -12.27
C ILE A 89 -3.90 21.39 -12.05
N THR A 90 -3.56 20.14 -11.77
CA THR A 90 -2.20 19.69 -11.50
C THR A 90 -1.70 18.86 -12.68
N GLU A 91 -0.49 19.13 -13.15
CA GLU A 91 0.22 18.28 -14.11
C GLU A 91 1.26 17.44 -13.36
N MET A 92 1.20 16.12 -13.54
CA MET A 92 2.20 15.21 -12.98
C MET A 92 3.58 15.52 -13.55
N PRO A 93 4.64 15.59 -12.73
CA PRO A 93 5.97 15.86 -13.26
C PRO A 93 6.38 14.79 -14.29
N ARG A 94 6.88 15.23 -15.44
CA ARG A 94 7.25 14.32 -16.55
C ARG A 94 8.50 13.50 -16.27
N ASN A 95 9.32 13.98 -15.32
CA ASN A 95 10.57 13.34 -14.90
C ASN A 95 10.36 12.21 -13.87
N VAL A 96 9.13 11.99 -13.37
CA VAL A 96 8.85 10.82 -12.54
C VAL A 96 8.81 9.61 -13.46
N GLY A 97 9.71 8.64 -13.29
CA GLY A 97 9.78 7.47 -14.17
C GLY A 97 8.63 6.45 -14.03
N ARG A 98 7.63 6.73 -13.18
CA ARG A 98 6.53 5.82 -12.83
C ARG A 98 5.28 6.60 -12.44
N ALA A 99 4.12 5.99 -12.60
CA ALA A 99 2.86 6.51 -12.10
C ALA A 99 2.88 6.66 -10.56
N LEU A 100 2.21 7.70 -10.05
CA LEU A 100 2.05 7.93 -8.61
C LEU A 100 0.57 7.91 -8.23
N TRP A 101 0.30 7.30 -7.08
CA TRP A 101 -1.00 7.44 -6.43
C TRP A 101 -1.11 8.83 -5.82
N LEU A 102 -2.17 9.55 -6.19
CA LEU A 102 -2.66 10.65 -5.38
C LEU A 102 -3.43 10.05 -4.21
N VAL A 103 -2.96 10.36 -3.01
CA VAL A 103 -3.61 9.92 -1.77
C VAL A 103 -4.11 11.13 -0.99
N THR A 104 -5.20 10.97 -0.27
CA THR A 104 -5.81 12.01 0.57
C THR A 104 -5.88 11.58 2.03
N GLY A 105 -5.98 12.56 2.93
CA GLY A 105 -6.05 12.34 4.38
C GLY A 105 -5.09 13.26 5.14
N ASN A 106 -4.63 12.84 6.33
CA ASN A 106 -3.70 13.63 7.15
C ASN A 106 -2.24 13.55 6.64
N VAL A 107 -2.01 13.79 5.36
CA VAL A 107 -0.70 13.71 4.71
C VAL A 107 -0.18 15.08 4.29
N THR A 108 1.12 15.15 4.03
CA THR A 108 1.81 16.35 3.57
C THR A 108 2.49 16.08 2.23
N ALA A 109 2.20 16.91 1.24
CA ALA A 109 2.83 16.88 -0.08
C ALA A 109 4.29 17.34 0.00
N PHE A 110 5.04 17.14 -1.09
CA PHE A 110 6.47 17.44 -1.13
C PHE A 110 6.79 18.93 -0.96
N ASP A 111 5.86 19.81 -1.33
CA ASP A 111 5.90 21.27 -1.25
C ASP A 111 5.35 21.80 0.08
N GLY A 112 4.95 20.92 1.00
CA GLY A 112 4.43 21.28 2.31
C GLY A 112 2.92 21.46 2.38
N GLN A 113 2.18 21.37 1.26
CA GLN A 113 0.72 21.40 1.29
C GLN A 113 0.17 20.20 2.09
N GLN A 114 -0.92 20.43 2.83
CA GLN A 114 -1.57 19.39 3.63
C GLN A 114 -2.81 18.83 2.92
N GLY A 115 -3.21 17.62 3.30
CA GLY A 115 -4.45 16.99 2.83
C GLY A 115 -4.26 16.00 1.68
N PHE A 116 -3.15 16.08 0.94
CA PHE A 116 -2.81 15.14 -0.11
C PHE A 116 -1.30 14.87 -0.22
N ALA A 117 -0.94 13.78 -0.88
CA ALA A 117 0.44 13.48 -1.26
C ALA A 117 0.49 12.58 -2.50
N PHE A 118 1.65 12.55 -3.16
CA PHE A 118 1.92 11.61 -4.25
C PHE A 118 2.83 10.48 -3.76
N ILE A 119 2.37 9.25 -3.85
CA ILE A 119 3.06 8.09 -3.29
C ILE A 119 3.13 6.97 -4.33
N ARG A 120 4.25 6.25 -4.37
CA ARG A 120 4.39 5.08 -5.23
C ARG A 120 3.62 3.89 -4.67
N ALA A 121 3.13 3.03 -5.56
CA ALA A 121 2.44 1.81 -5.19
C ALA A 121 3.26 0.94 -4.22
N GLU A 122 4.57 0.79 -4.43
CA GLU A 122 5.43 -0.02 -3.54
C GLU A 122 5.58 0.51 -2.11
N HIS A 123 5.09 1.73 -1.84
CA HIS A 123 5.12 2.36 -0.51
C HIS A 123 3.75 2.39 0.16
N LEU A 124 2.75 1.71 -0.42
CA LEU A 124 1.39 1.63 0.09
C LEU A 124 1.08 0.17 0.44
N MET A 125 0.53 -0.04 1.63
CA MET A 125 0.00 -1.32 2.08
C MET A 125 -1.53 -1.19 2.15
N PRO A 126 -2.29 -1.87 1.29
CA PRO A 126 -3.75 -1.84 1.36
C PRO A 126 -4.26 -2.30 2.73
N LEU A 127 -5.25 -1.60 3.28
CA LEU A 127 -5.79 -1.87 4.61
C LEU A 127 -7.07 -2.73 4.59
N GLN A 128 -7.75 -2.81 3.44
CA GLN A 128 -8.93 -3.66 3.25
C GLN A 128 -8.63 -4.76 2.23
N PRO A 129 -9.08 -6.00 2.44
CA PRO A 129 -9.08 -7.02 1.39
C PRO A 129 -9.98 -6.60 0.22
N ASP A 130 -9.63 -7.04 -0.98
CA ASP A 130 -10.45 -6.91 -2.21
C ASP A 130 -11.82 -7.64 -2.11
N SER A 131 -12.29 -7.97 -0.91
CA SER A 131 -13.47 -8.76 -0.63
C SER A 131 -14.72 -7.88 -0.51
N GLU A 132 -15.21 -7.39 -1.64
CA GLU A 132 -16.62 -7.54 -1.99
C GLU A 132 -16.67 -7.69 -3.52
N SER A 133 -16.84 -8.92 -4.00
CA SER A 133 -17.42 -9.13 -5.33
C SER A 133 -18.67 -8.26 -5.41
N GLN A 134 -18.78 -7.43 -6.44
CA GLN A 134 -19.96 -6.58 -6.66
C GLN A 134 -21.28 -7.38 -6.68
N ASP A 135 -21.22 -8.71 -6.80
CA ASP A 135 -22.34 -9.66 -6.81
C ASP A 135 -23.13 -9.83 -5.49
N LEU A 136 -22.66 -9.31 -4.35
CA LEU A 136 -23.39 -9.44 -3.06
C LEU A 136 -24.24 -8.23 -2.68
N ARG A 137 -24.15 -7.11 -3.42
CA ARG A 137 -24.98 -5.92 -3.14
C ARG A 137 -26.36 -5.96 -3.78
N GLU A 138 -26.60 -6.89 -4.71
CA GLU A 138 -27.87 -6.98 -5.45
C GLU A 138 -28.87 -7.99 -4.86
N ARG A 139 -28.55 -8.66 -3.74
CA ARG A 139 -29.41 -9.67 -3.08
C ARG A 139 -29.95 -9.27 -1.71
N VAL A 140 -30.19 -7.98 -1.49
CA VAL A 140 -30.91 -7.47 -0.30
C VAL A 140 -32.22 -6.77 -0.68
N ILE A 141 -32.66 -6.91 -1.93
CA ILE A 141 -34.03 -6.56 -2.34
C ILE A 141 -34.69 -7.84 -2.85
N ASP A 142 -35.19 -8.64 -1.93
CA ASP A 142 -36.38 -9.49 -2.11
C ASP A 142 -36.96 -9.83 -0.72
#